data_AF-A0AB39HW32-F1
#
_entry.id   AF-A0AB39HW32-F1
#
_cell.length_a   1.000
_cell.length_b   1.000
_cell.length_c   1.000
_cell.angle_alpha   90.00
_cell.angle_beta   90.00
_cell.angle_gamma   90.00
#
_symmetry.space_group_name_H-M   'P 1'
#
loop_
_entity.id
_entity.type
_entity.pdbx_description
1 polymer ?
#
loop_
_entity_poly.entity_id
_entity_poly.type
_entity_poly.pdbx_seq_one_letter_code
_entity_poly.pdbx_strand_id
1 'polypeptide(L)' 'MAIETHLFYFSAAEQLREFAGFTVEPSHQARPGQDPATVTMYTVVAQRSGIGQREVVAEFPLELHAEIFRVMAEATARAL' A
#
# COMPACT_ATOMS: atom_id res chain seq x y z
N MET A 1 -4.97 -7.89 -21.84
CA MET A 1 -5.06 -8.13 -20.39
C MET A 1 -4.26 -7.04 -19.69
N ALA A 2 -4.91 -6.22 -18.85
CA ALA A 2 -4.17 -5.33 -17.97
C ALA A 2 -3.43 -6.19 -16.93
N ILE A 3 -2.14 -5.97 -16.75
CA ILE A 3 -1.38 -6.66 -15.70
C ILE A 3 -1.73 -5.95 -14.39
N GLU A 4 -2.46 -6.63 -13.51
CA GLU A 4 -2.70 -6.17 -12.14
C GLU A 4 -1.41 -6.37 -11.33
N THR A 5 -0.50 -5.41 -11.42
CA THR A 5 0.73 -5.44 -10.63
C THR A 5 0.43 -4.90 -9.24
N HIS A 6 0.47 -5.77 -8.23
CA HIS A 6 0.54 -5.38 -6.83
C HIS A 6 2.01 -5.23 -6.43
N LEU A 7 2.34 -4.16 -5.72
CA LEU A 7 3.69 -3.92 -5.22
C LEU A 7 3.68 -3.93 -3.70
N PHE A 8 4.63 -4.67 -3.10
CA PHE A 8 4.83 -4.72 -1.66
C PHE A 8 6.25 -4.24 -1.35
N TYR A 9 6.38 -3.32 -0.40
CA TYR A 9 7.67 -2.74 0.01
C TYR A 9 8.28 -3.46 1.22
N PHE A 10 7.90 -4.72 1.44
CA PHE A 10 8.37 -5.60 2.50
C PHE A 10 8.52 -7.02 1.95
N SER A 11 9.34 -7.84 2.60
CA SER A 11 9.64 -9.20 2.14
C SER A 11 8.97 -10.31 2.97
N ALA A 12 8.42 -9.98 4.14
CA ALA A 12 7.76 -10.94 5.03
C ALA A 12 6.64 -10.25 5.83
N ALA A 13 5.55 -10.97 6.12
CA ALA A 13 4.38 -10.40 6.80
C ALA A 13 4.70 -9.90 8.22
N GLU A 14 5.69 -10.52 8.87
CA GLU A 14 6.19 -10.17 10.20
C GLU A 14 6.72 -8.72 10.25
N GLN A 15 7.21 -8.18 9.14
CA GLN A 15 7.68 -6.79 9.06
C GLN A 15 6.55 -5.78 9.28
N LEU A 16 5.29 -6.16 9.04
CA LEU A 16 4.13 -5.29 9.28
C LEU A 16 3.97 -4.91 10.76
N ARG A 17 4.56 -5.69 11.67
CA ARG A 17 4.59 -5.39 13.11
C ARG A 17 5.40 -4.15 13.46
N GLU A 18 6.28 -3.70 12.57
CA GLU A 18 7.01 -2.45 12.74
C GLU A 18 6.14 -1.22 12.47
N PHE A 19 4.93 -1.39 11.93
CA PHE A 19 4.09 -0.28 11.48
C PHE A 19 2.76 -0.20 12.24
N ALA A 20 2.18 1.01 12.27
CA ALA A 20 0.86 1.29 12.84
C ALA A 20 0.11 2.34 12.00
N GLY A 21 -1.20 2.48 12.24
CA GLY A 21 -2.00 3.54 11.62
C GLY A 21 -2.11 3.42 10.09
N PHE A 22 -2.42 2.23 9.59
CA PHE A 22 -2.53 1.95 8.16
C PHE A 22 -3.70 2.71 7.51
N THR A 23 -3.44 3.41 6.42
CA THR A 23 -4.43 4.20 5.64
C THR A 23 -4.28 3.92 4.13
N VAL A 24 -5.38 3.95 3.39
CA VAL A 24 -5.34 3.95 1.92
C VAL A 24 -5.33 5.40 1.41
N GLU A 25 -4.42 5.70 0.48
CA GLU A 25 -4.33 7.01 -0.17
C GLU A 25 -4.33 6.84 -1.70
N PRO A 26 -5.11 7.64 -2.44
CA PRO A 26 -5.04 7.64 -3.90
C PRO A 26 -3.76 8.36 -4.37
N SER A 27 -3.05 7.74 -5.28
CA SER A 27 -1.86 8.28 -5.95
C SER A 27 -2.10 8.33 -7.46
N HIS A 28 -1.78 9.46 -8.07
CA HIS A 28 -1.92 9.65 -9.51
C HIS A 28 -0.54 9.51 -10.15
N GLN A 29 -0.25 8.34 -10.71
CA GLN A 29 1.02 8.13 -11.42
C GLN A 29 0.88 8.62 -12.87
N ALA A 30 1.67 9.63 -13.21
CA ALA A 30 1.84 10.04 -14.61
C ALA A 30 2.63 8.94 -15.35
N ARG A 31 2.08 8.43 -16.45
CA ARG A 31 2.74 7.49 -17.36
C ARG A 31 2.96 8.18 -18.70
N PRO A 32 4.13 8.80 -18.92
CA PRO A 32 4.44 9.46 -20.18
C PRO A 32 4.30 8.46 -21.34
N GLY A 33 3.44 8.75 -22.31
CA GLY A 33 3.26 7.94 -23.51
C GLY A 33 2.15 6.88 -23.46
N GLN A 34 1.31 6.84 -22.41
CA GLN A 34 0.07 6.05 -22.40
C GLN A 34 -1.17 6.96 -22.40
N ASP A 35 -2.28 6.46 -22.95
CA ASP A 35 -3.60 7.10 -22.87
C ASP A 35 -4.56 6.14 -22.14
N PRO A 36 -5.08 6.48 -20.95
CA PRO A 36 -4.91 7.74 -20.22
C PRO A 36 -3.48 7.93 -19.68
N ALA A 37 -3.00 9.19 -19.72
CA ALA A 37 -1.65 9.57 -19.29
C ALA A 37 -1.45 9.54 -17.77
N THR A 38 -2.52 9.35 -17.02
CA THR A 38 -2.53 9.21 -15.56
C THR A 38 -3.26 7.95 -15.19
N VAL A 39 -2.62 7.11 -14.37
CA VAL A 39 -3.24 5.93 -13.78
C VAL A 39 -3.41 6.20 -12.29
N THR A 40 -4.64 6.05 -11.79
CA THR A 40 -4.91 6.06 -10.35
C THR A 40 -4.42 4.74 -9.77
N MET A 41 -3.53 4.84 -8.79
CA MET A 41 -3.08 3.75 -7.93
C MET A 41 -3.54 4.05 -6.52
N TYR A 42 -3.71 3.02 -5.71
CA TYR A 42 -4.10 3.11 -4.31
C TYR A 42 -2.94 2.61 -3.46
N THR A 43 -2.33 3.50 -2.71
CA THR A 43 -1.18 3.21 -1.85
C THR A 43 -1.67 2.95 -0.44
N VAL A 44 -1.13 1.91 0.19
CA VAL A 44 -1.32 1.69 1.62
C VAL A 44 -0.12 2.31 2.33
N VAL A 45 -0.39 3.29 3.17
CA VAL A 45 0.60 4.06 3.93
C VAL A 45 0.47 3.68 5.39
N ALA A 46 1.59 3.54 6.09
CA ALA A 46 1.62 3.26 7.51
C ALA A 46 2.72 4.07 8.20
N GLN A 47 2.60 4.27 9.50
CA GLN A 47 3.60 4.93 10.31
C GLN A 47 4.57 3.90 10.88
N ARG A 48 5.88 4.05 10.62
CA ARG A 48 6.91 3.20 11.23
C ARG A 48 7.05 3.52 12.71
N SER A 49 6.87 2.51 13.54
CA SER A 49 6.98 2.56 15.00
C SER A 49 8.41 2.92 15.40
N GLY A 50 8.57 3.84 16.35
CA GLY A 50 9.87 4.27 16.86
C GLY A 50 10.47 5.52 16.20
N ILE A 51 10.15 5.81 14.94
CA ILE A 51 10.62 7.03 14.25
C ILE A 51 9.48 7.96 13.82
N GLY A 52 8.23 7.48 13.83
CA GLY A 52 7.05 8.28 13.51
C GLY A 52 6.92 8.68 12.04
N GLN A 53 7.78 8.16 11.16
CA GLN A 53 7.78 8.42 9.73
C GLN A 53 6.66 7.66 9.03
N ARG A 54 5.99 8.31 8.07
CA ARG A 54 4.99 7.66 7.20
C ARG A 54 5.68 7.07 5.98
N GLU A 55 5.39 5.81 5.69
CA GLU A 55 5.98 5.02 4.61
C GLU A 55 4.90 4.30 3.82
N VAL A 56 5.11 4.16 2.50
CA VAL A 56 4.26 3.33 1.65
C VAL A 56 4.65 1.87 1.88
N VAL A 57 3.69 1.03 2.26
CA VAL A 57 3.91 -0.40 2.49
C VAL A 57 3.47 -1.26 1.31
N ALA A 58 2.48 -0.80 0.53
CA ALA A 58 2.00 -1.51 -0.65
C ALA A 58 1.29 -0.57 -1.65
N GLU A 59 1.19 -0.99 -2.91
CA GLU A 59 0.43 -0.30 -3.96
C GLU A 59 -0.46 -1.27 -4.73
N PHE A 60 -1.66 -0.80 -5.06
CA PHE A 60 -2.67 -1.57 -5.76
C PHE A 60 -3.30 -0.75 -6.90
N PRO A 61 -3.67 -1.38 -8.03
CA PRO A 61 -4.42 -0.71 -9.09
C PRO A 61 -5.92 -0.55 -8.74
N LEU A 62 -6.41 -1.27 -7.73
CA LEU A 62 -7.81 -1.27 -7.30
C LEU A 62 -7.93 -0.88 -5.82
N GLU A 63 -8.83 0.06 -5.52
CA GLU A 63 -9.09 0.56 -4.16
C GLU A 63 -9.48 -0.56 -3.21
N LEU A 64 -10.38 -1.43 -3.66
CA LEU A 64 -10.88 -2.54 -2.86
C LEU A 64 -9.74 -3.48 -2.41
N HIS A 65 -8.74 -3.72 -3.26
CA HIS A 65 -7.59 -4.54 -2.90
C HIS A 65 -6.72 -3.85 -1.84
N ALA A 66 -6.51 -2.53 -1.98
CA ALA A 66 -5.79 -1.73 -0.99
C ALA A 66 -6.51 -1.73 0.36
N GLU A 67 -7.84 -1.60 0.38
CA GLU A 67 -8.64 -1.64 1.61
C GLU A 67 -8.62 -3.01 2.29
N ILE A 68 -8.77 -4.08 1.51
CA ILE A 68 -8.65 -5.45 2.05
C ILE A 68 -7.25 -5.65 2.64
N PHE A 69 -6.20 -5.25 1.92
CA PHE A 69 -4.83 -5.32 2.43
C PHE A 69 -4.63 -4.49 3.69
N ARG A 70 -5.16 -3.25 3.75
CA ARG A 70 -5.08 -2.38 4.93
C ARG A 70 -5.63 -3.09 6.18
N VAL A 71 -6.81 -3.71 6.06
CA VAL A 71 -7.44 -4.46 7.16
C VAL A 71 -6.58 -5.66 7.58
N MET A 72 -6.07 -6.43 6.62
CA MET A 72 -5.20 -7.58 6.91
C MET A 72 -3.88 -7.15 7.55
N ALA A 73 -3.28 -6.05 7.08
CA ALA A 73 -2.04 -5.52 7.62
C ALA A 73 -2.23 -5.04 9.06
N GLU A 74 -3.34 -4.35 9.34
CA GLU A 74 -3.69 -3.92 10.69
C GLU A 74 -3.92 -5.10 11.63
N ALA A 75 -4.58 -6.16 11.17
CA ALA A 75 -4.74 -7.39 11.95
C ALA A 75 -3.39 -8.09 12.21
N THR A 76 -2.53 -8.17 11.20
CA THR A 76 -1.22 -8.83 11.28
C THR A 76 -0.26 -8.09 12.21
N ALA A 77 -0.25 -6.76 12.16
CA ALA A 77 0.57 -5.93 13.04
C ALA A 77 0.17 -6.09 14.52
N ARG A 78 -1.10 -6.42 14.80
CA ARG A 78 -1.63 -6.64 16.15
C ARG A 78 -1.52 -8.09 16.65
N ALA A 79 -1.25 -9.04 15.77
CA ALA A 79 -1.17 -10.45 16.13
C ALA A 79 0.16 -10.76 16.84
N LEU A 80 0.06 -11.10 18.13
CA LEU A 80 1.17 -11.49 19.03
C LEU A 80 1.79 -12.83 18.60
#